data_AF-A0A2M7QRA5-F1
#
_entry.id   AF-A0A2M7QRA5-F1
#
_cell.length_a   1.000
_cell.length_b   1.000
_cell.length_c   1.000
_cell.angle_alpha   90.00
_cell.angle_beta   90.00
_cell.angle_gamma   90.00
#
_symmetry.space_group_name_H-M   'P 1'
#
loop_
_entity.id
_entity.type
_entity.pdbx_description
1 polymer ?
#
loop_
_entity_poly.entity_id
_entity_poly.type
_entity_poly.pdbx_seq_one_letter_code
_entity_poly.pdbx_strand_id
1 'polypeptide(L)' 'MAVSAFDAPPARRGWLGLPRLDAVQKRRIANFRANRRGLWSLRIFLALFLVSLFAEGVANDRPVLVSFQGALK' A
#
# COMPACT_ATOMS: atom_id res chain seq x y z
N MET A 1 28.08 -13.91 33.38
CA MET A 1 28.02 -15.00 32.37
C MET A 1 27.03 -14.55 31.32
N ALA A 2 27.55 -14.00 30.23
CA ALA A 2 26.80 -13.18 29.26
C ALA A 2 25.82 -14.04 28.45
N VAL A 3 24.56 -13.64 28.44
CA VAL A 3 23.53 -14.22 27.57
C VAL A 3 23.89 -13.85 26.14
N SER A 4 24.20 -14.87 25.35
CA SER A 4 24.63 -14.77 23.97
C SER A 4 23.69 -13.92 23.15
N ALA A 5 24.31 -12.97 22.45
CA ALA A 5 23.84 -12.28 21.27
C ALA A 5 22.66 -12.99 20.59
N PHE A 6 21.49 -12.35 20.65
CA PHE A 6 20.66 -12.05 19.50
C PHE A 6 21.09 -12.83 18.23
N ASP A 7 20.63 -14.08 18.12
CA ASP A 7 20.80 -14.97 16.97
C ASP A 7 19.95 -14.42 15.81
N ALA A 8 20.39 -13.28 15.27
CA ALA A 8 19.69 -12.55 14.24
C ALA A 8 19.70 -13.42 12.98
N PRO A 9 18.52 -13.86 12.48
CA PRO A 9 18.47 -14.61 11.24
C PRO A 9 19.14 -13.76 10.15
N PRO A 10 20.01 -14.34 9.30
CA PRO A 10 20.72 -13.57 8.28
C PRO A 10 19.66 -12.89 7.42
N ALA A 11 19.65 -11.56 7.45
CA ALA A 11 18.73 -10.76 6.65
C ALA A 11 18.98 -11.13 5.18
N ARG A 12 18.14 -11.99 4.63
CA ARG A 12 18.15 -12.42 3.23
C ARG A 12 17.65 -11.25 2.40
N ARG A 13 18.45 -10.19 2.35
CA ARG A 13 18.15 -8.91 1.74
C ARG A 13 18.25 -9.10 0.23
N GLY A 14 17.13 -8.96 -0.47
CA GLY A 14 17.14 -8.92 -1.93
C GLY A 14 17.97 -7.73 -2.42
N TRP A 15 18.33 -7.74 -3.70
CA TRP A 15 19.06 -6.65 -4.37
C TRP A 15 18.42 -5.25 -4.20
N LEU A 16 17.11 -5.19 -3.90
CA LEU A 16 16.35 -3.97 -3.62
C LEU A 16 16.21 -3.63 -2.12
N GLY A 17 16.93 -4.32 -1.22
CA GLY A 17 16.77 -4.11 0.21
C GLY A 17 15.52 -4.76 0.81
N LEU A 18 14.67 -5.39 -0.01
CA LEU A 18 13.41 -6.01 0.37
C LEU A 18 13.64 -7.40 0.98
N PRO A 19 12.95 -7.76 2.07
CA PRO A 19 13.00 -9.11 2.61
C PRO A 19 12.41 -10.09 1.59
N ARG A 20 13.12 -11.19 1.32
CA ARG A 20 12.55 -12.30 0.53
C ARG A 20 11.33 -12.86 1.27
N LEU A 21 10.24 -13.11 0.54
CA LEU A 21 9.03 -13.70 1.11
C LEU A 21 9.35 -15.05 1.76
N ASP A 22 9.31 -15.07 3.08
CA ASP A 22 9.66 -16.25 3.86
C ASP A 22 8.54 -17.30 3.80
N ALA A 23 8.87 -18.56 4.10
CA ALA A 23 7.90 -19.66 4.02
C ALA A 23 6.65 -19.40 4.89
N VAL A 24 6.83 -18.73 6.02
CA VAL A 24 5.77 -18.32 6.93
C VAL A 24 4.87 -17.23 6.32
N GLN A 25 5.46 -16.23 5.66
CA GLN A 25 4.69 -15.16 5.01
C GLN A 25 3.81 -15.72 3.88
N LYS A 26 4.33 -16.68 3.09
CA LYS A 26 3.56 -17.35 2.04
C LYS A 26 2.32 -18.07 2.60
N ARG A 27 2.47 -18.79 3.71
CA ARG A 27 1.35 -19.46 4.39
C ARG A 27 0.31 -18.46 4.90
N ARG A 28 0.75 -17.32 5.45
CA ARG A 28 -0.16 -16.25 5.91
C ARG A 28 -0.95 -15.64 4.77
N ILE A 29 -0.31 -15.39 3.62
CA ILE A 29 -0.99 -14.90 2.41
C ILE A 29 -1.99 -15.94 1.88
N ALA A 30 -1.63 -17.23 1.88
CA ALA A 30 -2.55 -18.30 1.50
C ALA A 30 -3.78 -18.35 2.42
N ASN A 31 -3.58 -18.27 3.75
CA ASN A 31 -4.68 -18.21 4.72
C ASN A 31 -5.53 -16.94 4.55
N PHE A 32 -4.92 -15.78 4.29
CA PHE A 32 -5.65 -14.55 4.01
C PHE A 32 -6.52 -14.67 2.74
N ARG A 33 -5.98 -15.25 1.67
CA ARG A 33 -6.72 -15.49 0.42
C ARG A 33 -7.82 -16.55 0.58
N ALA A 34 -7.63 -17.54 1.46
CA ALA A 34 -8.65 -18.54 1.78
C ALA A 34 -9.86 -17.94 2.54
N ASN A 35 -9.65 -16.84 3.26
CA ASN A 35 -10.71 -16.16 4.00
C ASN A 35 -11.49 -15.18 3.11
N ARG A 36 -12.67 -15.61 2.63
CA ARG A 36 -13.57 -14.75 1.83
C ARG A 36 -13.89 -13.42 2.51
N ARG A 37 -14.11 -13.43 3.84
CA ARG A 37 -14.41 -12.23 4.64
C ARG A 37 -13.28 -11.18 4.61
N GLY A 38 -12.02 -11.63 4.67
CA GLY A 38 -10.86 -10.73 4.59
C GLY A 38 -10.68 -10.10 3.22
N LEU A 39 -11.08 -10.80 2.15
CA LEU A 39 -11.07 -10.25 0.80
C LEU A 39 -12.22 -9.26 0.57
N TRP A 40 -13.39 -9.49 1.19
CA TRP A 40 -14.52 -8.56 1.15
C TRP A 40 -14.22 -7.23 1.84
N SER A 41 -13.64 -7.27 3.05
CA SER A 41 -13.24 -6.04 3.74
C SER A 41 -12.18 -5.26 2.96
N LEU A 42 -11.21 -5.96 2.37
CA LEU A 42 -10.21 -5.33 1.49
C LEU A 42 -10.86 -4.64 0.29
N ARG A 43 -11.84 -5.28 -0.36
CA ARG A 43 -12.55 -4.70 -1.51
C ARG A 43 -13.37 -3.47 -1.12
N ILE A 44 -14.12 -3.54 -0.01
CA ILE A 44 -14.93 -2.41 0.49
C ILE A 44 -14.02 -1.24 0.83
N PHE A 45 -12.94 -1.50 1.58
CA PHE A 45 -11.95 -0.48 1.91
C PHE A 45 -11.34 0.15 0.65
N LEU A 46 -10.92 -0.66 -0.31
CA LEU A 46 -10.31 -0.17 -1.55
C LEU A 46 -11.30 0.67 -2.37
N ALA A 47 -12.57 0.26 -2.43
CA ALA A 47 -13.62 1.03 -3.10
C ALA A 47 -13.81 2.39 -2.42
N LEU A 48 -13.98 2.43 -1.10
CA LEU A 48 -14.12 3.69 -0.35
C LEU A 48 -12.87 4.58 -0.48
N PHE A 49 -11.68 3.99 -0.40
CA PHE A 49 -10.41 4.69 -0.53
C PHE A 49 -10.23 5.31 -1.92
N LEU A 50 -10.47 4.54 -2.99
CA LEU A 50 -10.41 5.07 -4.35
C LEU A 50 -11.45 6.16 -4.57
N VAL A 51 -12.68 5.96 -4.09
CA VAL A 51 -13.71 7.01 -4.13
C VAL A 51 -13.25 8.26 -3.37
N SER A 52 -12.56 8.14 -2.23
CA SER A 52 -12.02 9.31 -1.52
C SER A 52 -10.89 10.02 -2.28
N LEU A 53 -10.03 9.28 -2.99
CA LEU A 53 -8.96 9.87 -3.81
C LEU A 53 -9.51 10.64 -5.01
N PHE A 54 -10.57 10.13 -5.62
CA PHE A 54 -11.22 10.77 -6.77
C PHE A 54 -12.42 11.64 -6.36
N ALA A 55 -12.77 11.72 -5.08
CA ALA A 55 -13.83 12.62 -4.62
C ALA A 55 -13.48 14.07 -4.95
N GLU A 56 -12.21 14.42 -4.84
CA GLU A 56 -11.70 15.74 -5.21
C GLU A 56 -11.63 15.95 -6.75
N GLY A 57 -11.63 14.87 -7.54
CA GLY A 57 -11.65 14.91 -9.01
C GLY A 57 -13.05 14.89 -9.63
N VAL A 58 -13.97 14.09 -9.08
CA VAL A 58 -15.38 14.00 -9.51
C VAL A 58 -16.19 15.21 -9.02
N ALA A 59 -15.84 15.79 -7.88
CA ALA A 59 -16.40 17.07 -7.43
C ALA A 59 -15.66 18.29 -8.01
N ASN A 60 -14.61 18.09 -8.81
CA ASN A 60 -13.95 19.17 -9.52
C ASN A 60 -14.68 19.50 -10.83
N ASP A 61 -15.80 20.21 -10.70
CA ASP A 61 -16.28 21.17 -11.71
C ASP A 61 -15.42 22.46 -11.72
N ARG A 62 -14.20 22.41 -11.17
CA ARG A 62 -13.25 23.52 -11.25
C ARG A 62 -12.14 23.09 -12.18
N PRO A 63 -12.01 23.71 -13.37
CA PRO A 63 -10.87 23.42 -14.20
C PRO A 63 -9.63 23.74 -13.38
N VAL A 64 -8.77 22.75 -13.17
CA VAL A 64 -7.34 22.92 -12.81
C VAL A 64 -6.57 23.49 -14.03
N LEU A 65 -7.29 24.25 -14.85
CA LEU A 65 -6.94 24.98 -16.04
C LEU A 65 -7.60 26.37 -15.89
N VAL A 66 -7.38 27.03 -14.75
CA VAL A 66 -7.31 28.48 -14.82
C VAL A 66 -6.08 28.76 -15.66
N SER A 67 -6.28 28.92 -16.97
CA SER A 67 -5.35 29.66 -17.79
C SER A 67 -5.10 30.96 -17.01
N PHE A 68 -3.87 31.16 -16.54
CA PHE A 68 -3.39 32.49 -16.22
C PHE A 68 -3.63 33.33 -17.47
N GLN A 69 -4.80 33.98 -17.56
CA GLN A 69 -5.09 34.94 -18.60
C GLN A 69 -4.13 36.10 -18.34
N GLY A 70 -3.00 36.05 -19.06
CA GLY A 70 -2.12 37.17 -19.37
C GLY A 70 -2.06 38.28 -18.34
N ALA A 71 -1.35 38.04 -17.24
CA ALA A 71 -0.55 39.12 -16.69
C ALA A 71 0.52 39.45 -17.75
N LEU A 72 0.36 40.61 -18.39
CA LEU A 72 1.26 41.36 -19.30
C LEU A 72 0.59 41.75 -20.63
N LYS A 73 -0.32 42.72 -20.61
CA LYS A 73 -0.08 44.09 -21.11
C LYS A 73 -1.31 44.96 -20.92
#